data_AF-A0A941SRC7-F1
#
_entry.id   AF-A0A941SRC7-F1
#
_cell.length_a   1.000
_cell.length_b   1.000
_cell.length_c   1.000
_cell.angle_alpha   90.00
_cell.angle_beta   90.00
_cell.angle_gamma   90.00
#
_symmetry.space_group_name_H-M   'P 1'
#
loop_
_entity.id
_entity.type
_entity.pdbx_description
1 polymer ?
#
loop_
_entity_poly.entity_id
_entity_poly.type
_entity_poly.pdbx_seq_one_letter_code
_entity_poly.pdbx_strand_id
1 'polypeptide(L)'
;MRILIGAGAALLFASVAAAETGTTPATPAPPAPPSACGEAQPAPTQPDMAHITASQMNHANQAFEAWANDTRAKLQCRQGEVRALAAQAAAAEAAYNAQAASFNSAVNSWNTATAAYNSQHGATSSSGHHSNSALGQHGPS
;
A
#
# COMPACT_ATOMS: atom_id res chain seq x y z
N MET A 1 -24.55 -27.04 18.35
CA MET A 1 -25.14 -26.05 17.42
C MET A 1 -25.32 -24.73 18.13
N ARG A 2 -24.44 -23.75 17.87
CA ARG A 2 -24.67 -22.30 18.03
C ARG A 2 -23.60 -21.61 17.17
N ILE A 3 -23.97 -21.19 15.97
CA ILE A 3 -23.10 -20.42 15.07
C ILE A 3 -23.35 -18.95 15.41
N LEU A 4 -22.32 -18.29 15.90
CA LEU A 4 -22.32 -16.84 16.12
C LEU A 4 -22.10 -16.16 14.77
N ILE A 5 -23.14 -15.52 14.27
CA ILE A 5 -23.12 -14.66 13.09
C ILE A 5 -22.36 -13.39 13.49
N GLY A 6 -21.05 -13.38 13.23
CA GLY A 6 -20.23 -12.18 13.30
C GLY A 6 -20.51 -11.32 12.07
N ALA A 7 -21.22 -10.21 12.25
CA ALA A 7 -21.35 -9.16 11.27
C ALA A 7 -19.97 -8.54 11.04
N GLY A 8 -19.32 -8.91 9.94
CA GLY A 8 -18.00 -8.41 9.60
C GLY A 8 -17.59 -8.84 8.21
N ALA A 9 -18.13 -8.18 7.19
CA ALA A 9 -17.46 -7.95 5.90
C ALA A 9 -18.40 -7.14 4.99
N ALA A 10 -18.22 -5.83 4.96
CA ALA A 10 -18.57 -5.07 3.77
C ALA A 10 -17.60 -5.51 2.67
N LEU A 11 -18.01 -6.52 1.91
CA LEU A 11 -17.32 -7.01 0.73
C LEU A 11 -17.44 -5.95 -0.38
N LEU A 12 -16.44 -5.07 -0.49
CA LEU A 12 -16.17 -4.32 -1.71
C LEU A 12 -15.39 -5.24 -2.67
N PHE A 13 -16.03 -6.29 -3.18
CA PHE A 13 -15.55 -6.96 -4.39
C PHE A 13 -16.06 -6.16 -5.58
N ALA A 14 -15.30 -5.12 -5.93
CA ALA A 14 -15.45 -4.43 -7.19
C ALA A 14 -15.25 -5.44 -8.33
N SER A 15 -16.24 -5.45 -9.21
CA SER A 15 -16.39 -6.30 -10.37
C SER A 15 -15.18 -6.18 -11.30
N VAL A 16 -14.60 -7.32 -11.70
CA VAL A 16 -13.62 -7.37 -12.79
C VAL A 16 -14.40 -7.24 -14.09
N ALA A 17 -14.67 -5.99 -14.50
CA ALA A 17 -15.21 -5.69 -15.81
C ALA A 17 -14.11 -5.82 -16.87
N ALA A 18 -14.51 -6.32 -18.04
CA ALA A 18 -13.70 -6.71 -19.17
C ALA A 18 -12.59 -5.71 -19.54
N ALA A 19 -11.48 -6.27 -20.02
CA ALA A 19 -10.37 -5.54 -20.61
C ALA A 19 -10.81 -4.82 -21.90
N GLU A 20 -11.36 -3.63 -21.76
CA GLU A 20 -11.36 -2.64 -22.81
C GLU A 20 -10.01 -1.93 -22.77
N THR A 21 -9.36 -1.78 -23.92
CA THR A 21 -8.20 -0.89 -24.13
C THR A 21 -8.65 0.58 -24.06
N GLY A 22 -9.43 0.91 -23.04
CA GLY A 22 -9.75 2.26 -22.65
C GLY A 22 -8.57 2.80 -21.87
N THR A 23 -8.03 3.93 -22.31
CA THR A 23 -7.25 4.83 -21.45
C THR A 23 -8.08 5.13 -20.21
N THR A 24 -7.93 4.32 -19.14
CA THR A 24 -8.57 4.55 -17.86
C THR A 24 -8.15 5.95 -17.40
N PRO A 25 -9.07 6.91 -17.27
CA PRO A 25 -8.73 8.22 -16.76
C PRO A 25 -8.10 8.01 -15.38
N ALA A 26 -6.89 8.53 -15.18
CA ALA A 26 -6.26 8.48 -13.87
C ALA A 26 -7.20 9.15 -12.88
N THR A 27 -7.64 8.41 -11.86
CA THR A 27 -8.41 9.00 -10.76
C THR A 27 -7.57 10.14 -10.18
N PRO A 28 -8.11 11.37 -10.12
CA PRO A 28 -7.39 12.49 -9.54
C PRO A 28 -6.94 12.14 -8.12
N ALA A 29 -5.68 12.41 -7.79
CA ALA A 29 -5.19 12.22 -6.43
C ALA A 29 -6.00 13.10 -5.48
N PRO A 30 -6.38 12.61 -4.28
CA PRO A 30 -7.01 13.43 -3.26
C PRO A 30 -6.11 14.65 -2.97
N PRO A 31 -6.70 15.83 -2.72
CA PRO A 31 -5.91 16.99 -2.33
C PRO A 31 -5.11 16.67 -1.08
N ALA A 32 -3.83 17.06 -1.08
CA ALA A 32 -2.97 16.87 0.07
C ALA A 32 -3.56 17.62 1.28
N PRO A 33 -3.51 17.03 2.49
CA PRO A 33 -3.97 17.71 3.69
C PRO A 33 -3.16 19.00 3.90
N PRO A 34 -3.80 20.07 4.41
CA PRO A 34 -3.08 21.32 4.69
C PRO A 34 -2.00 21.07 5.76
N SER A 35 -0.83 21.67 5.56
CA SER A 35 0.26 21.64 6.55
C SER A 35 -0.12 22.45 7.78
N ALA A 36 0.13 21.90 8.97
CA ALA A 36 -0.05 22.59 10.25
C ALA A 36 1.04 23.65 10.50
N CYS A 37 2.14 23.62 9.74
CA CYS A 37 3.25 24.57 9.87
C CYS A 37 2.97 25.95 9.28
N GLY A 38 1.80 26.14 8.63
CA GLY A 38 1.43 27.37 7.95
C GLY A 38 2.25 27.66 6.68
N GLU A 39 1.91 28.76 6.01
CA GLU A 39 2.61 29.20 4.81
C GLU A 39 3.87 29.99 5.15
N ALA A 40 4.95 29.76 4.38
CA ALA A 40 6.15 30.55 4.47
C ALA A 40 5.86 31.97 3.98
N GLN A 41 6.35 32.97 4.70
CA GLN A 41 6.27 34.36 4.24
C GLN A 41 7.24 34.56 3.07
N PRO A 42 6.90 35.42 2.10
CA PRO A 42 7.82 35.75 1.02
C PRO A 42 9.09 36.38 1.58
N ALA A 43 10.23 36.11 0.93
CA ALA A 43 11.50 36.70 1.30
C ALA A 43 11.45 38.24 1.16
N PRO A 44 12.07 39.00 2.09
CA PRO A 44 12.23 40.44 1.93
C PRO A 44 12.98 40.79 0.65
N THR A 45 12.58 41.88 -0.01
CA THR A 45 13.29 42.37 -1.20
C THR A 45 14.66 42.92 -0.82
N GLN A 46 15.68 42.57 -1.60
CA GLN A 46 17.02 43.13 -1.40
C GLN A 46 17.01 44.63 -1.71
N PRO A 47 17.59 45.48 -0.85
CA PRO A 47 17.62 46.91 -1.10
C PRO A 47 18.64 47.27 -2.20
N ASP A 48 18.39 48.39 -2.90
CA ASP A 48 19.29 48.90 -3.93
C ASP A 48 20.55 49.51 -3.30
N MET A 49 21.67 48.82 -3.49
CA MET A 49 22.97 49.19 -2.92
C MET A 49 23.51 50.54 -3.42
N ALA A 50 23.03 51.04 -4.56
CA ALA A 50 23.50 52.31 -5.13
C ALA A 50 22.93 53.54 -4.40
N HIS A 51 21.79 53.39 -3.72
CA HIS A 51 21.06 54.52 -3.11
C HIS A 51 20.72 54.30 -1.63
N ILE A 52 21.14 53.18 -1.03
CA ILE A 52 20.80 52.83 0.34
C ILE A 52 21.63 53.61 1.37
N THR A 53 20.97 54.08 2.42
CA THR A 53 21.61 54.65 3.61
C THR A 53 21.92 53.56 4.64
N ALA A 54 22.85 53.83 5.58
CA ALA A 54 23.18 52.89 6.66
C ALA A 54 21.96 52.49 7.51
N SER A 55 21.05 53.44 7.78
CA SER A 55 19.82 53.15 8.53
C SER A 55 18.88 52.20 7.78
N GLN A 56 18.72 52.39 6.46
CA GLN A 56 17.93 51.49 5.62
C GLN A 56 18.55 50.09 5.54
N MET A 57 19.89 49.99 5.47
CA MET A 57 20.57 48.70 5.52
C MET A 57 20.30 47.96 6.84
N ASN A 58 20.38 48.66 7.97
CA ASN A 58 20.09 48.06 9.28
C ASN A 58 18.65 47.54 9.36
N HIS A 59 17.68 48.29 8.85
CA HIS A 59 16.29 47.86 8.80
C HIS A 59 16.11 46.63 7.88
N ALA A 60 16.75 46.61 6.71
CA ALA A 60 16.72 45.47 5.80
C ALA A 60 17.32 44.20 6.43
N ASN A 61 18.43 44.33 7.16
CA ASN A 61 19.05 43.22 7.88
C ASN A 61 18.13 42.66 8.97
N GLN A 62 17.49 43.53 9.76
CA GLN A 62 16.53 43.10 10.79
C GLN A 62 15.33 42.35 10.17
N ALA A 63 14.79 42.85 9.06
CA ALA A 63 13.70 42.19 8.35
C ALA A 63 14.12 40.81 7.79
N PHE A 64 15.33 40.71 7.23
CA PHE A 64 15.89 39.46 6.74
C PHE A 64 16.11 38.44 7.87
N GLU A 65 16.69 38.85 9.00
CA GLU A 65 16.90 37.97 10.15
C GLU A 65 15.59 37.43 10.72
N ALA A 66 14.57 38.30 10.85
CA ALA A 66 13.24 37.90 11.28
C ALA A 66 12.62 36.86 10.33
N TRP A 67 12.65 37.13 9.03
CA TRP A 67 12.17 36.21 8.00
C TRP A 67 12.94 34.87 8.01
N ALA A 68 14.26 34.91 8.15
CA ALA A 68 15.11 33.72 8.15
C ALA A 68 14.86 32.83 9.37
N ASN A 69 14.54 33.43 10.52
CA ASN A 69 14.18 32.69 11.73
C ASN A 69 12.80 32.03 11.61
N ASP A 70 11.79 32.76 11.13
CA ASP A 70 10.45 32.22 10.85
C ASP A 70 10.52 31.05 9.84
N THR A 71 11.25 31.25 8.74
CA THR A 71 11.42 30.24 7.70
C THR A 71 12.09 28.97 8.24
N ARG A 72 13.14 29.12 9.07
CA ARG A 72 13.82 27.96 9.70
C ARG A 72 12.87 27.17 10.61
N ALA A 73 12.08 27.86 11.43
CA ALA A 73 11.10 27.20 12.29
C ALA A 73 10.05 26.41 11.47
N LYS A 74 9.55 27.00 10.38
CA LYS A 74 8.60 26.34 9.47
C LYS A 74 9.20 25.13 8.77
N LEU A 75 10.46 25.21 8.32
CA LEU A 75 11.14 24.08 7.69
C LEU A 75 11.35 22.91 8.66
N GLN A 76 11.73 23.19 9.91
CA GLN A 76 11.85 22.17 10.95
C GLN A 76 10.50 21.50 11.26
N CYS A 77 9.43 22.29 11.33
CA CYS A 77 8.07 21.77 11.49
C CYS A 77 7.69 20.83 10.34
N ARG A 78 7.91 21.25 9.08
CA ARG A 78 7.60 20.44 7.88
C ARG A 78 8.41 19.14 7.84
N GLN A 79 9.66 19.17 8.30
CA GLN A 79 10.46 17.95 8.46
C GLN A 79 9.84 16.99 9.49
N GLY A 80 9.22 17.52 10.54
CA GLY A 80 8.41 16.74 11.48
C GLY A 80 7.21 16.06 10.81
N GLU A 81 6.42 16.81 10.03
CA GLU A 81 5.26 16.29 9.29
C GLU A 81 5.64 15.17 8.30
N VAL A 82 6.72 15.37 7.54
CA VAL A 82 7.21 14.35 6.58
C VAL A 82 7.60 13.05 7.31
N ARG A 83 8.28 13.15 8.46
CA ARG A 83 8.64 11.98 9.26
C ARG A 83 7.41 11.27 9.81
N ALA A 84 6.40 12.02 10.26
CA ALA A 84 5.14 11.46 10.73
C ALA A 84 4.39 10.71 9.61
N LEU A 85 4.31 11.29 8.42
CA LEU A 85 3.71 10.65 7.24
C LEU A 85 4.47 9.38 6.83
N ALA A 86 5.80 9.41 6.85
CA ALA A 86 6.63 8.24 6.57
C ALA A 86 6.37 7.10 7.57
N ALA A 87 6.22 7.42 8.86
CA ALA A 87 5.87 6.44 9.89
C ALA A 87 4.47 5.83 9.66
N GLN A 88 3.49 6.64 9.24
CA GLN A 88 2.16 6.14 8.88
C GLN A 88 2.21 5.20 7.67
N ALA A 89 2.96 5.56 6.62
CA ALA A 89 3.14 4.71 5.45
C ALA A 89 3.79 3.37 5.80
N ALA A 90 4.85 3.37 6.61
CA ALA A 90 5.52 2.16 7.06
C ALA A 90 4.59 1.27 7.91
N ALA A 91 3.75 1.86 8.77
CA ALA A 91 2.77 1.10 9.54
C ALA A 91 1.69 0.46 8.65
N ALA A 92 1.21 1.19 7.63
CA ALA A 92 0.26 0.66 6.66
C ALA A 92 0.86 -0.50 5.84
N GLU A 93 2.11 -0.37 5.41
CA GLU A 93 2.84 -1.43 4.71
C GLU A 93 3.00 -2.68 5.59
N ALA A 94 3.37 -2.52 6.85
CA ALA A 94 3.46 -3.63 7.80
C ALA A 94 2.10 -4.34 7.98
N ALA A 95 1.01 -3.57 8.10
CA ALA A 95 -0.35 -4.13 8.20
C ALA A 95 -0.75 -4.89 6.94
N TYR A 96 -0.45 -4.35 5.75
CA TYR A 96 -0.67 -5.04 4.48
C TYR A 96 0.09 -6.37 4.42
N ASN A 97 1.38 -6.37 4.74
CA ASN A 97 2.22 -7.56 4.72
C ASN A 97 1.71 -8.65 5.68
N ALA A 98 1.24 -8.26 6.87
CA ALA A 98 0.63 -9.19 7.84
C ALA A 98 -0.66 -9.82 7.30
N GLN A 99 -1.52 -9.03 6.63
CA GLN A 99 -2.73 -9.53 5.99
C GLN A 99 -2.42 -10.47 4.84
N ALA A 100 -1.45 -10.12 3.98
CA ALA A 100 -1.00 -10.96 2.88
C ALA A 100 -0.47 -12.31 3.38
N ALA A 101 0.33 -12.32 4.46
CA ALA A 101 0.80 -13.56 5.08
C ALA A 101 -0.36 -14.42 5.61
N SER A 102 -1.35 -13.80 6.25
CA SER A 102 -2.55 -14.49 6.75
C SER A 102 -3.38 -15.09 5.62
N PHE A 103 -3.58 -14.34 4.53
CA PHE A 103 -4.25 -14.81 3.32
C PHE A 103 -3.54 -16.03 2.71
N ASN A 104 -2.22 -15.94 2.50
CA ASN A 104 -1.44 -17.04 1.94
C ASN A 104 -1.51 -18.30 2.81
N SER A 105 -1.45 -18.13 4.14
CA SER A 105 -1.63 -19.24 5.09
C SER A 105 -3.01 -19.90 4.95
N ALA A 106 -4.07 -19.09 4.84
CA ALA A 106 -5.43 -19.59 4.66
C ALA A 106 -5.59 -20.35 3.33
N VAL A 107 -5.06 -19.82 2.22
CA VAL A 107 -5.07 -20.49 0.91
C VAL A 107 -4.34 -21.83 0.96
N ASN A 108 -3.17 -21.89 1.59
CA ASN A 108 -2.40 -23.13 1.72
C ASN A 108 -3.14 -24.18 2.56
N SER A 109 -3.75 -23.75 3.67
CA SER A 109 -4.58 -24.61 4.53
C SER A 109 -5.77 -25.19 3.75
N TRP A 110 -6.47 -24.34 2.99
CA TRP A 110 -7.59 -24.76 2.15
C TRP A 110 -7.19 -25.78 1.08
N ASN A 111 -6.08 -25.54 0.38
CA ASN A 111 -5.55 -26.46 -0.63
C ASN A 111 -5.18 -27.82 -0.02
N THR A 112 -4.58 -27.80 1.17
CA THR A 112 -4.23 -29.02 1.92
C THR A 112 -5.48 -29.81 2.31
N ALA A 113 -6.50 -29.14 2.84
CA ALA A 113 -7.77 -29.78 3.20
C ALA A 113 -8.49 -30.37 1.97
N THR A 114 -8.48 -29.65 0.85
CA THR A 114 -9.06 -30.11 -0.42
C THR A 114 -8.34 -31.37 -0.94
N ALA A 115 -7.01 -31.39 -0.89
CA ALA A 115 -6.22 -32.56 -1.28
C ALA A 115 -6.52 -33.78 -0.41
N ALA A 116 -6.66 -33.58 0.92
CA ALA A 116 -7.02 -34.64 1.86
C ALA A 116 -8.43 -35.18 1.61
N TYR A 117 -9.40 -34.32 1.30
CA TYR A 117 -10.74 -34.73 0.92
C TYR A 117 -10.74 -35.58 -0.36
N ASN A 118 -10.03 -35.12 -1.39
CA ASN A 118 -9.94 -35.82 -2.67
C ASN A 118 -9.25 -37.18 -2.55
N SER A 119 -8.24 -37.34 -1.68
CA SER A 119 -7.59 -38.64 -1.48
C SER A 119 -8.49 -39.65 -0.75
N GLN A 120 -9.35 -39.19 0.16
CA GLN A 120 -10.31 -40.03 0.87
C GLN A 120 -11.47 -40.48 -0.03
N HIS A 121 -11.97 -39.60 -0.90
CA HIS A 121 -13.15 -39.86 -1.73
C HIS A 121 -12.85 -40.28 -3.18
N GLY A 122 -11.66 -39.99 -3.70
CA GLY A 122 -11.25 -40.36 -5.07
C GLY A 122 -10.80 -41.82 -5.21
N ALA A 123 -10.35 -42.46 -4.12
CA ALA A 123 -9.89 -43.85 -4.13
C ALA A 123 -11.02 -44.89 -4.32
N THR A 124 -12.28 -44.49 -4.20
CA THR A 124 -13.42 -45.42 -4.23
C THR A 124 -13.85 -45.85 -5.64
N SER A 125 -13.27 -45.27 -6.71
CA SER A 125 -13.72 -45.50 -8.09
C SER A 125 -12.87 -46.50 -8.91
N SER A 126 -11.78 -47.07 -8.38
CA SER A 126 -10.89 -47.96 -9.17
C SER A 126 -10.95 -49.45 -8.81
N SER A 127 -11.86 -49.90 -7.94
CA SER A 127 -11.96 -51.31 -7.55
C SER A 127 -12.88 -52.17 -8.44
N GLY A 128 -13.37 -51.63 -9.56
CA GLY A 128 -14.30 -52.34 -10.45
C GLY A 128 -13.78 -52.45 -11.89
N HIS A 129 -13.44 -53.67 -12.31
CA HIS A 129 -13.30 -54.13 -13.71
C HIS A 129 -12.00 -53.85 -14.47
N HIS A 130 -10.90 -54.50 -14.06
CA HIS A 130 -9.98 -55.14 -15.01
C HIS A 130 -9.85 -56.64 -14.68
N SER A 131 -10.95 -57.35 -14.86
CA SER A 131 -10.94 -58.79 -15.14
C SER A 131 -11.05 -58.96 -16.66
N ASN A 132 -9.90 -59.01 -17.35
CA ASN A 132 -9.66 -59.57 -18.68
C ASN A 132 -8.40 -58.88 -19.26
N SER A 133 -7.35 -59.56 -19.73
CA SER A 133 -7.14 -60.97 -19.98
C SER A 133 -5.65 -61.22 -19.91
N ALA A 134 -5.25 -62.21 -19.12
CA ALA A 134 -4.07 -62.99 -19.43
C ALA A 134 -4.34 -63.67 -20.79
N LEU A 135 -3.50 -63.41 -21.80
CA LEU A 135 -3.17 -64.39 -22.84
C LEU A 135 -2.11 -63.83 -23.78
N GLY A 136 -0.89 -64.34 -23.61
CA GLY A 136 0.07 -64.50 -24.69
C GLY A 136 1.07 -63.34 -24.86
N GLN A 137 2.31 -63.56 -24.43
CA GLN A 137 3.27 -64.18 -25.35
C GLN A 137 4.58 -64.53 -24.63
N HIS A 138 4.82 -65.84 -24.55
CA HIS A 138 6.15 -66.41 -24.54
C HIS A 138 6.89 -66.00 -25.81
N GLY A 139 8.17 -65.66 -25.68
CA GLY A 139 9.10 -65.59 -26.81
C GLY A 139 10.53 -65.53 -26.29
N PRO A 140 11.34 -66.60 -26.43
CA PRO A 140 12.72 -66.65 -25.97
C PRO A 140 13.71 -66.18 -27.03
N SER A 141 14.97 -66.09 -26.59
CA SER A 141 16.25 -65.87 -27.28
C SER A 141 16.79 -64.45 -27.23
#